data_AF-A0A942GM02-F1
#
_entry.id   AF-A0A942GM02-F1
#
_cell.length_a   1.000
_cell.length_b   1.000
_cell.length_c   1.000
_cell.angle_alpha   90.00
_cell.angle_beta   90.00
_cell.angle_gamma   90.00
#
_symmetry.space_group_name_H-M   'P 1'
#
loop_
_entity.id
_entity.type
_entity.pdbx_description
1 polymer ?
#
loop_
_entity_poly.entity_id
_entity_poly.type
_entity_poly.pdbx_seq_one_letter_code
_entity_poly.pdbx_strand_id
1 'polypeptide(L)'
;MGKKKNRTLPVIFVLVLSVLLLGAGCANENQARVKELQQEADTLRTDKEKLQGQITALETEVTALRQGQGISRMPKDGWEQYFPEGAETTLKGENAARVRELLGEPPFLIRSIAVNQEFSREIWIFSPFDQDPTGLYLFFKGGKLDSAELNEFNGLQGSNLLERPGFWTQ
;
A
#
# COMPACT_ATOMS: atom_id res chain seq x y z
N MET A 1 -76.76 18.27 70.76
CA MET A 1 -77.07 17.88 69.36
C MET A 1 -76.50 18.99 68.46
N GLY A 2 -75.41 18.88 67.72
CA GLY A 2 -74.74 17.71 67.16
C GLY A 2 -75.07 17.59 65.66
N LYS A 3 -74.30 18.24 64.78
CA LYS A 3 -74.10 17.80 63.37
C LYS A 3 -72.76 18.34 62.86
N LYS A 4 -71.74 17.49 62.97
CA LYS A 4 -70.44 17.61 62.29
C LYS A 4 -70.67 17.57 60.77
N LYS A 5 -70.20 18.57 60.04
CA LYS A 5 -70.04 18.48 58.58
C LYS A 5 -68.54 18.26 58.31
N ASN A 6 -68.21 17.01 57.98
CA ASN A 6 -66.86 16.54 57.71
C ASN A 6 -66.23 17.33 56.55
N ARG A 7 -65.08 17.95 56.83
CA ARG A 7 -64.12 18.42 55.82
C ARG A 7 -63.40 17.20 55.28
N THR A 8 -63.91 16.59 54.23
CA THR A 8 -63.22 15.53 53.48
C THR A 8 -63.15 15.95 52.03
N LEU A 9 -62.13 16.73 51.69
CA LEU A 9 -61.49 16.75 50.37
C LEU A 9 -60.20 17.58 50.46
N PRO A 10 -59.09 16.96 50.90
CA PRO A 10 -57.79 17.32 50.34
C PRO A 10 -57.05 16.12 49.72
N VAL A 11 -57.49 14.88 49.97
CA VAL A 11 -56.70 13.68 49.62
C VAL A 11 -56.79 13.32 48.13
N ILE A 12 -57.97 13.43 47.51
CA ILE A 12 -58.17 13.11 46.09
C ILE A 12 -57.46 14.13 45.19
N PHE A 13 -57.50 15.40 45.55
CA PHE A 13 -56.86 16.47 44.77
C PHE A 13 -55.33 16.38 44.82
N VAL A 14 -54.76 15.99 45.97
CA VAL A 14 -53.33 15.76 46.11
C VAL A 14 -52.89 14.52 45.33
N LEU A 15 -53.65 13.41 45.36
CA LEU A 15 -53.30 12.20 44.59
C LEU A 15 -53.33 12.42 43.07
N VAL A 16 -54.32 13.15 42.55
CA VAL A 16 -54.41 13.46 41.11
C VAL A 16 -53.26 14.39 40.67
N LEU A 17 -52.91 15.38 41.51
CA LEU A 17 -51.80 16.29 41.22
C LEU A 17 -50.45 15.57 41.26
N SER A 18 -50.24 14.64 42.21
CA SER A 18 -49.02 13.81 42.30
C SER A 18 -48.83 12.93 41.07
N VAL A 19 -49.90 12.28 40.57
CA VAL A 19 -49.83 11.41 39.38
C VAL A 19 -49.54 12.22 38.11
N LEU A 20 -50.11 13.42 37.98
CA LEU A 20 -49.82 14.33 36.86
C LEU A 20 -48.38 14.86 36.90
N LEU A 21 -47.84 15.19 38.09
CA LEU A 21 -46.46 15.63 38.26
C LEU A 21 -45.44 14.51 38.01
N LEU A 22 -45.72 13.27 38.43
CA LEU A 22 -44.89 12.09 38.16
C LEU A 22 -44.89 11.69 36.68
N GLY A 23 -46.04 11.77 36.00
CA GLY A 23 -46.14 11.49 34.56
C GLY A 23 -45.41 12.52 33.69
N ALA A 24 -45.47 13.80 34.08
CA ALA A 24 -44.77 14.88 33.38
C ALA A 24 -43.24 14.80 33.51
N GLY A 25 -42.72 14.39 34.68
CA GLY A 25 -41.28 14.19 34.89
C GLY A 25 -40.69 13.09 34.02
N CYS A 26 -41.38 11.95 33.92
CA CYS A 26 -40.93 10.77 33.16
C CYS A 26 -41.02 10.98 31.63
N ALA A 27 -42.01 11.75 31.15
CA ALA A 27 -42.10 12.12 29.74
C ALA A 27 -40.95 13.06 29.31
N ASN A 28 -40.52 13.96 30.19
CA ASN A 28 -39.48 14.95 29.90
C ASN A 28 -38.08 14.32 29.84
N GLU A 29 -37.79 13.34 30.70
CA GLU A 29 -36.53 12.58 30.70
C GLU A 29 -36.40 11.69 29.46
N ASN A 30 -37.48 11.01 29.08
CA ASN A 30 -37.50 10.24 27.83
C ASN A 30 -37.34 11.13 26.60
N GLN A 31 -37.91 12.33 26.59
CA GLN A 31 -37.75 13.30 25.50
C GLN A 31 -36.31 13.86 25.43
N ALA A 32 -35.64 14.04 26.57
CA ALA A 32 -34.23 14.43 26.61
C ALA A 32 -33.33 13.32 26.03
N ARG A 33 -33.56 12.06 26.41
CA ARG A 33 -32.81 10.91 25.88
C ARG A 33 -33.01 10.71 24.38
N VAL A 34 -34.22 10.93 23.87
CA VAL A 34 -34.48 10.87 22.41
C VAL A 34 -33.69 11.95 21.67
N LYS A 35 -33.57 13.17 22.23
CA LYS A 35 -32.77 14.23 21.62
C LYS A 35 -31.28 13.91 21.63
N GLU A 36 -30.77 13.36 22.73
CA GLU A 36 -29.37 12.94 22.87
C GLU A 36 -29.01 11.83 21.88
N LEU A 37 -29.84 10.78 21.80
CA LEU A 37 -29.67 9.69 20.84
C LEU A 37 -29.77 10.18 19.39
N GLN A 38 -30.64 11.16 19.10
CA GLN A 38 -30.73 11.76 17.78
C GLN A 38 -29.45 12.51 17.41
N GLN A 39 -28.90 13.28 18.36
CA GLN A 39 -27.65 14.01 18.16
C GLN A 39 -26.45 13.07 17.99
N GLU A 40 -26.41 11.97 18.73
CA GLU A 40 -25.40 10.92 18.57
C GLU A 40 -25.53 10.23 17.21
N ALA A 41 -26.75 9.90 16.77
CA ALA A 41 -26.99 9.31 15.46
C ALA A 41 -26.57 10.24 14.31
N ASP A 42 -26.81 11.55 14.43
CA ASP A 42 -26.38 12.53 13.45
C ASP A 42 -24.85 12.66 13.41
N THR A 43 -24.20 12.63 14.57
CA THR A 43 -22.72 12.65 14.69
C THR A 43 -22.10 11.41 14.05
N LEU A 44 -22.61 10.23 14.39
CA LEU A 44 -22.16 8.95 13.83
C LEU A 44 -22.36 8.89 12.31
N ARG A 45 -23.44 9.48 11.79
CA ARG A 45 -23.67 9.57 10.34
C ARG A 45 -22.59 10.41 9.66
N THR A 46 -22.27 11.58 10.21
CA THR A 46 -21.21 12.45 9.68
C THR A 46 -19.84 11.78 9.73
N ASP A 47 -19.52 11.09 10.84
CA ASP A 47 -18.25 10.36 10.95
C ASP A 47 -18.16 9.21 9.95
N LYS A 48 -19.26 8.49 9.72
CA LYS A 48 -19.32 7.44 8.70
C LYS A 48 -19.06 8.00 7.31
N GLU A 49 -19.68 9.13 6.94
CA GLU A 49 -19.45 9.78 5.64
C GLU A 49 -18.00 10.21 5.47
N LYS A 50 -17.38 10.76 6.51
CA LYS A 50 -15.97 11.14 6.52
C LYS A 50 -15.04 9.93 6.33
N LEU A 51 -15.27 8.86 7.08
CA LEU A 51 -14.49 7.62 6.97
C LEU A 51 -14.67 6.99 5.58
N GLN A 52 -15.88 7.00 5.03
CA GLN A 52 -16.13 6.52 3.67
C GLN A 52 -15.32 7.32 2.64
N GLY A 53 -15.26 8.65 2.78
CA GLY A 53 -14.43 9.50 1.94
C GLY A 53 -12.93 9.20 2.05
N GLN A 54 -12.45 8.93 3.26
CA GLN A 54 -11.06 8.53 3.49
C GLN A 54 -10.74 7.16 2.86
N ILE A 55 -11.65 6.18 2.97
CA ILE A 55 -11.49 4.87 2.35
C ILE A 55 -11.39 5.01 0.83
N THR A 56 -12.29 5.76 0.20
CA THR A 56 -12.26 5.98 -1.26
C THR A 56 -10.95 6.65 -1.71
N ALA A 57 -10.47 7.63 -0.96
CA ALA A 57 -9.20 8.30 -1.25
C ALA A 57 -8.01 7.32 -1.14
N LEU A 58 -7.99 6.51 -0.08
CA LEU A 58 -6.94 5.51 0.14
C LEU A 58 -6.99 4.39 -0.92
N GLU A 59 -8.17 3.95 -1.32
CA GLU A 59 -8.35 2.96 -2.40
C GLU A 59 -7.88 3.50 -3.75
N THR A 60 -8.11 4.79 -4.01
CA THR A 60 -7.60 5.47 -5.22
C THR A 60 -6.08 5.53 -5.19
N GLU A 61 -5.48 5.90 -4.06
CA GLU A 61 -4.03 5.95 -3.89
C GLU A 61 -3.40 4.55 -4.01
N VAL A 62 -3.98 3.54 -3.37
CA VAL A 62 -3.52 2.15 -3.48
C VAL A 62 -3.66 1.65 -4.92
N THR A 63 -4.72 2.02 -5.64
CA THR A 63 -4.89 1.66 -7.04
C THR A 63 -3.84 2.35 -7.92
N ALA A 64 -3.56 3.64 -7.69
CA ALA A 64 -2.50 4.36 -8.39
C ALA A 64 -1.11 3.79 -8.09
N LEU A 65 -0.84 3.41 -6.84
CA LEU A 65 0.40 2.74 -6.45
C LEU A 65 0.49 1.35 -7.09
N ARG A 66 -0.58 0.57 -7.14
CA ARG A 66 -0.60 -0.74 -7.81
C ARG A 66 -0.42 -0.62 -9.32
N GLN A 67 -0.98 0.41 -9.94
CA GLN A 67 -0.83 0.68 -11.37
C GLN A 67 0.56 1.27 -11.69
N GLY A 68 1.15 2.04 -10.78
CA GLY A 68 2.54 2.50 -10.85
C GLY A 68 3.58 1.45 -10.44
N GLN A 69 3.16 0.39 -9.75
CA GLN A 69 3.91 -0.82 -9.41
C GLN A 69 3.76 -1.92 -10.48
N GLY A 70 3.55 -1.55 -11.74
CA GLY A 70 4.11 -2.40 -12.78
C GLY A 70 5.60 -2.49 -12.50
N ILE A 71 6.12 -3.66 -12.10
CA ILE A 71 7.56 -3.89 -12.06
C ILE A 71 8.01 -3.57 -13.48
N SER A 72 8.60 -2.37 -13.67
CA SER A 72 9.04 -1.94 -14.98
C SER A 72 9.99 -3.00 -15.47
N ARG A 73 9.58 -3.70 -16.53
CA ARG A 73 10.47 -4.69 -17.15
C ARG A 73 11.61 -4.00 -17.87
N MET A 74 11.39 -2.74 -18.24
CA MET A 74 12.33 -1.88 -18.95
C MET A 74 13.25 -1.17 -17.96
N PRO A 75 14.49 -0.88 -18.37
CA PRO A 75 15.32 0.10 -17.70
C PRO A 75 14.66 1.50 -17.74
N LYS A 76 15.14 2.42 -16.91
CA LYS A 76 14.76 3.84 -17.00
C LYS A 76 15.12 4.44 -18.38
N ASP A 77 14.36 5.46 -18.76
CA ASP A 77 14.58 6.20 -20.01
C ASP A 77 16.02 6.70 -20.16
N GLY A 78 16.56 6.57 -21.38
CA GLY A 78 17.92 6.99 -21.71
C GLY A 78 19.01 6.00 -21.28
N TRP A 79 18.66 4.77 -20.93
CA TRP A 79 19.62 3.72 -20.58
C TRP A 79 20.60 3.41 -21.73
N GLU A 80 20.17 3.61 -22.99
CA GLU A 80 20.93 3.28 -24.21
C GLU A 80 22.28 3.97 -24.25
N GLN A 81 22.41 5.17 -23.66
CA GLN A 81 23.66 5.92 -23.58
C GLN A 81 24.78 5.15 -22.86
N TYR A 82 24.41 4.18 -22.02
CA TYR A 82 25.33 3.36 -21.25
C TYR A 82 25.76 2.09 -21.99
N PHE A 83 25.10 1.75 -23.09
CA PHE A 83 25.31 0.52 -23.88
C PHE A 83 25.46 0.85 -25.37
N PRO A 84 26.52 1.58 -25.77
CA PRO A 84 26.77 1.90 -27.16
C PRO A 84 26.95 0.64 -28.02
N GLU A 85 26.37 0.64 -29.21
CA GLU A 85 26.44 -0.49 -30.15
C GLU A 85 27.89 -0.79 -30.55
N GLY A 86 28.29 -2.06 -30.46
CA GLY A 86 29.64 -2.52 -30.84
C GLY A 86 30.76 -2.10 -29.88
N ALA A 87 30.45 -1.53 -28.71
CA ALA A 87 31.43 -1.12 -27.71
C ALA A 87 31.10 -1.69 -26.31
N GLU A 88 32.07 -1.66 -25.40
CA GLU A 88 31.83 -2.03 -24.00
C GLU A 88 30.92 -1.00 -23.31
N THR A 89 30.12 -1.47 -22.35
CA THR A 89 29.29 -0.60 -21.52
C THR A 89 30.14 0.44 -20.77
N THR A 90 29.64 1.67 -20.70
CA THR A 90 30.30 2.75 -19.93
C THR A 90 30.13 2.58 -18.42
N LEU A 91 29.30 1.63 -17.97
CA LEU A 91 29.07 1.32 -16.55
C LEU A 91 30.01 0.23 -16.02
N LYS A 92 30.95 -0.27 -16.83
CA LYS A 92 31.87 -1.33 -16.39
C LYS A 92 32.67 -0.89 -15.16
N GLY A 93 32.66 -1.72 -14.12
CA GLY A 93 33.28 -1.46 -12.82
C GLY A 93 32.42 -0.67 -11.82
N GLU A 94 31.28 -0.10 -12.25
CA GLU A 94 30.35 0.60 -11.36
C GLU A 94 29.70 -0.35 -10.37
N ASN A 95 29.36 0.16 -9.19
CA ASN A 95 28.71 -0.66 -8.17
C ASN A 95 27.22 -0.88 -8.50
N ALA A 96 26.66 -1.97 -7.99
CA ALA A 96 25.25 -2.31 -8.16
C ALA A 96 24.29 -1.18 -7.74
N ALA A 97 24.59 -0.45 -6.66
CA ALA A 97 23.74 0.66 -6.22
C ALA A 97 23.65 1.77 -7.27
N ARG A 98 24.79 2.16 -7.86
CA ARG A 98 24.87 3.17 -8.90
C ARG A 98 24.16 2.71 -10.17
N VAL A 99 24.36 1.46 -10.58
CA VAL A 99 23.68 0.90 -11.75
C VAL A 99 22.16 0.91 -11.54
N ARG A 100 21.67 0.58 -10.35
CA ARG A 100 20.24 0.65 -10.00
C ARG A 100 19.68 2.08 -9.99
N GLU A 101 20.45 3.06 -9.54
CA GLU A 101 20.03 4.46 -9.64
C GLU A 101 19.79 4.88 -11.10
N LEU A 102 20.68 4.47 -11.99
CA LEU A 102 20.66 4.83 -13.40
C LEU A 102 19.61 4.05 -14.20
N LEU A 103 19.50 2.73 -13.96
CA LEU A 103 18.69 1.83 -14.77
C LEU A 103 17.36 1.45 -14.12
N GLY A 104 17.20 1.65 -12.81
CA GLY A 104 16.05 1.18 -12.05
C GLY A 104 16.27 -0.20 -11.42
N GLU A 105 15.21 -0.71 -10.80
CA GLU A 105 15.23 -2.05 -10.20
C GLU A 105 15.09 -3.12 -11.28
N PRO A 106 15.95 -4.15 -11.28
CA PRO A 106 15.86 -5.21 -12.27
C PRO A 106 14.61 -6.08 -12.04
N PRO A 107 13.80 -6.36 -13.08
CA PRO A 107 12.64 -7.23 -12.94
C PRO A 107 13.02 -8.69 -12.65
N PHE A 108 14.20 -9.13 -13.11
CA PHE A 108 14.74 -10.45 -12.78
C PHE A 108 16.17 -10.34 -12.23
N LEU A 109 16.40 -11.06 -11.14
CA LEU A 109 17.68 -11.10 -10.43
C LEU A 109 18.04 -12.55 -10.11
N ILE A 110 19.20 -12.97 -10.59
CA ILE A 110 19.84 -14.23 -10.19
C ILE A 110 21.05 -13.86 -9.35
N ARG A 111 21.21 -14.47 -8.17
CA ARG A 111 22.34 -14.18 -7.29
C ARG A 111 22.92 -15.43 -6.65
N SER A 112 24.24 -15.46 -6.56
CA SER A 112 25.01 -16.37 -5.72
C SER A 112 25.79 -15.51 -4.73
N ILE A 113 25.41 -15.58 -3.45
CA ILE A 113 26.03 -14.79 -2.38
C ILE A 113 27.06 -15.67 -1.67
N ALA A 114 28.30 -15.20 -1.65
CA ALA A 114 29.39 -15.83 -0.92
C ALA A 114 29.70 -15.05 0.36
N VAL A 115 30.36 -15.71 1.32
CA VAL A 115 30.82 -15.05 2.56
C VAL A 115 31.81 -13.92 2.24
N ASN A 116 32.72 -14.14 1.29
CA ASN A 116 33.53 -13.07 0.72
C ASN A 116 32.75 -12.39 -0.42
N GLN A 117 32.49 -11.10 -0.27
CA GLN A 117 31.74 -10.32 -1.25
C GLN A 117 32.35 -10.40 -2.66
N GLU A 118 33.67 -10.40 -2.80
CA GLU A 118 34.36 -10.48 -4.11
C GLU A 118 33.98 -11.73 -4.93
N PHE A 119 33.54 -12.77 -4.23
CA PHE A 119 33.15 -14.05 -4.82
C PHE A 119 31.65 -14.12 -5.12
N SER A 120 30.89 -13.11 -4.70
CA SER A 120 29.46 -13.01 -5.03
C SER A 120 29.28 -12.69 -6.51
N ARG A 121 28.20 -13.24 -7.08
CA ARG A 121 27.84 -13.13 -8.49
C ARG A 121 26.37 -12.75 -8.59
N GLU A 122 26.05 -11.80 -9.47
CA GLU A 122 24.67 -11.43 -9.76
C GLU A 122 24.47 -11.28 -11.26
N ILE A 123 23.29 -11.67 -11.75
CA ILE A 123 22.83 -11.39 -13.11
C ILE A 123 21.52 -10.63 -12.98
N TRP A 124 21.49 -9.44 -13.57
CA TRP A 124 20.28 -8.63 -13.67
C TRP A 124 19.79 -8.69 -15.11
N ILE A 125 18.48 -8.80 -15.30
CA ILE A 125 17.88 -8.92 -16.63
C ILE A 125 16.76 -7.89 -16.74
N PHE A 126 16.83 -7.05 -17.75
CA PHE A 126 15.73 -6.16 -18.18
C PHE A 126 15.20 -6.60 -19.55
N SER A 127 13.96 -6.25 -19.85
CA SER A 127 13.35 -6.35 -21.18
C SER A 127 13.25 -4.93 -21.75
N PRO A 128 14.31 -4.40 -22.39
CA PRO A 128 14.35 -3.02 -22.87
C PRO A 128 13.37 -2.68 -23.99
N PHE A 129 12.70 -3.67 -24.58
CA PHE A 129 11.78 -3.50 -25.71
C PHE A 129 10.48 -4.27 -25.47
N ASP A 130 9.34 -3.68 -25.83
CA ASP A 130 8.01 -4.28 -25.58
C ASP A 130 7.65 -5.41 -26.56
N GLN A 131 8.16 -5.34 -27.79
CA GLN A 131 7.77 -6.24 -28.89
C GLN A 131 8.94 -7.11 -29.37
N ASP A 132 10.10 -6.98 -28.76
CA ASP A 132 11.32 -7.72 -29.10
C ASP A 132 11.73 -8.58 -27.89
N PRO A 133 11.96 -9.88 -28.06
CA PRO A 133 12.41 -10.75 -26.98
C PRO A 133 13.81 -10.41 -26.46
N THR A 134 14.50 -9.40 -26.99
CA THR A 134 15.82 -8.98 -26.51
C THR A 134 15.80 -8.57 -25.03
N GLY A 135 16.66 -9.21 -24.26
CA GLY A 135 16.98 -8.89 -22.88
C GLY A 135 18.31 -8.14 -22.76
N LEU A 136 18.36 -7.18 -21.83
CA LEU A 136 19.59 -6.55 -21.35
C LEU A 136 20.08 -7.31 -20.13
N TYR A 137 21.19 -8.02 -20.28
CA TYR A 137 21.82 -8.78 -19.22
C TYR A 137 23.01 -8.01 -18.65
N LEU A 138 23.03 -7.86 -17.32
CA LEU A 138 24.12 -7.22 -16.59
C LEU A 138 24.74 -8.24 -15.63
N PHE A 139 26.04 -8.46 -15.76
CA PHE A 139 26.78 -9.47 -15.02
C PHE A 139 27.64 -8.79 -13.96
N PHE A 140 27.39 -9.08 -12.69
CA PHE A 140 28.13 -8.50 -11.58
C PHE A 140 29.04 -9.52 -10.92
N LYS A 141 30.26 -9.07 -10.58
CA LYS A 141 31.23 -9.78 -9.74
C LYS A 141 31.61 -8.88 -8.58
N GLY A 142 31.54 -9.38 -7.35
CA GLY A 142 31.95 -8.56 -6.20
C GLY A 142 31.07 -7.33 -5.94
N GLY A 143 29.83 -7.31 -6.47
CA GLY A 143 28.95 -6.14 -6.43
C GLY A 143 29.29 -5.04 -7.44
N LYS A 144 30.19 -5.30 -8.39
CA LYS A 144 30.54 -4.39 -9.50
C LYS A 144 30.16 -4.99 -10.84
N LEU A 145 29.75 -4.15 -11.78
CA LEU A 145 29.42 -4.57 -13.14
C LEU A 145 30.70 -5.05 -13.86
N ASP A 146 30.73 -6.32 -14.25
CA ASP A 146 31.84 -6.95 -14.96
C ASP A 146 31.64 -6.83 -16.48
N SER A 147 30.43 -7.14 -16.94
CA SER A 147 30.05 -7.08 -18.35
C SER A 147 28.55 -6.88 -18.53
N ALA A 148 28.15 -6.52 -19.74
CA ALA A 148 26.77 -6.43 -20.14
C ALA A 148 26.61 -6.91 -21.59
N GLU A 149 25.43 -7.43 -21.92
CA GLU A 149 25.10 -7.82 -23.29
C GLU A 149 23.60 -7.66 -23.58
N LEU A 150 23.29 -7.37 -24.84
CA LEU A 150 21.95 -7.48 -25.40
C LEU A 150 21.86 -8.81 -26.14
N ASN A 151 20.90 -9.65 -25.77
CA ASN A 151 20.69 -10.94 -26.41
C ASN A 151 19.23 -11.37 -26.28
N GLU A 152 18.78 -12.32 -27.09
CA GLU A 152 17.42 -12.85 -26.99
C GLU A 152 17.15 -13.45 -25.59
N PHE A 153 16.02 -13.08 -24.98
CA PHE A 153 15.55 -13.59 -23.70
C PHE A 153 14.42 -14.59 -23.91
N ASN A 154 14.79 -15.86 -23.88
CA ASN A 154 13.88 -17.00 -23.99
C ASN A 154 13.40 -17.52 -22.62
N GLY A 155 13.53 -16.70 -21.57
CA GLY A 155 13.27 -17.11 -20.18
C GLY A 155 14.50 -17.72 -19.50
N LEU A 156 14.33 -18.19 -18.26
CA LEU A 156 15.43 -18.79 -17.47
C LEU A 156 15.68 -20.26 -17.80
N GLN A 157 14.63 -21.02 -18.17
CA GLN A 157 14.74 -22.42 -18.57
C GLN A 157 15.42 -22.53 -19.94
N GLY A 158 16.51 -23.29 -20.02
CA GLY A 158 17.28 -23.46 -21.25
C GLY A 158 18.18 -22.27 -21.62
N SER A 159 18.23 -21.23 -20.79
CA SER A 159 19.20 -20.15 -20.96
C SER A 159 20.61 -20.64 -20.60
N ASN A 160 21.59 -20.31 -21.45
CA ASN A 160 23.01 -20.57 -21.19
C ASN A 160 23.60 -19.61 -20.13
N LEU A 161 22.78 -18.79 -19.47
CA LEU A 161 23.19 -17.83 -18.43
C LEU A 161 23.89 -18.53 -17.26
N LEU A 162 23.40 -19.70 -16.86
CA LEU A 162 23.97 -20.49 -15.76
C LEU A 162 25.21 -21.30 -16.20
N GLU A 163 25.40 -21.49 -17.50
CA GLU A 163 26.48 -22.29 -18.08
C GLU A 163 27.66 -21.43 -18.55
N ARG A 164 27.55 -20.10 -18.47
CA ARG A 164 28.56 -19.16 -18.98
C ARG A 164 29.94 -19.44 -18.37
N PRO A 165 30.90 -19.95 -19.16
CA PRO A 165 32.21 -20.32 -18.65
C PRO A 165 32.95 -19.10 -18.06
N GLY A 166 33.55 -19.24 -16.88
CA GLY A 166 34.36 -18.18 -16.25
C GLY A 166 33.58 -17.04 -15.57
N PHE A 167 32.25 -17.04 -15.63
CA PHE A 167 31.45 -16.11 -14.81
C PHE A 167 31.21 -16.69 -13.40
N TRP A 168 30.72 -17.92 -13.33
CA TRP A 168 30.34 -18.60 -12.08
C TRP A 168 31.51 -19.25 -11.36
N THR A 169 32.48 -19.74 -12.12
CA THR A 169 33.69 -20.40 -11.59
C THR A 169 34.81 -19.38 -11.46
N GLN A 170 35.44 -19.33 -10.29
CA GLN A 170 36.72 -18.64 -10.08
C GLN A 170 37.90 -19.53 -10.45
#